data_AF-A0A537WZE6-F1
#
_entry.id   AF-A0A537WZE6-F1
#
_cell.length_a   1.000
_cell.length_b   1.000
_cell.length_c   1.000
_cell.angle_alpha   90.00
_cell.angle_beta   90.00
_cell.angle_gamma   90.00
#
_symmetry.space_group_name_H-M   'P 1'
#
loop_
_entity.id
_entity.type
_entity.pdbx_description
1 polymer ?
#
loop_
_entity_poly.entity_id
_entity_poly.type
_entity_poly.pdbx_seq_one_letter_code
_entity_poly.pdbx_strand_id
1 'polypeptide(L)'
;MWGEHPRRLSSCGAVQPAGSRFATVRIGGASWQVWATRMSGWNYVAYRRTRGTASVRALNIRAFLNDSVARGSTKAGWYLIGAQAGFEIWKGGKGLGTRSFSFSAS
;
A
#
# COMPACT_ATOMS: atom_id res chain seq x y z
N MET A 1 1.30 -30.71 12.36
CA MET A 1 0.56 -29.65 13.07
C MET A 1 0.43 -28.47 12.11
N TRP A 2 -0.71 -28.35 11.42
CA TRP A 2 -0.94 -27.32 10.40
C TRP A 2 -1.76 -26.17 11.00
N GLY A 3 -1.12 -25.02 11.20
CA GLY A 3 -1.78 -23.78 11.61
C GLY A 3 -1.89 -22.84 10.41
N GLU A 4 -3.09 -22.70 9.85
CA GLU A 4 -3.37 -21.72 8.80
C GLU A 4 -3.55 -20.33 9.41
N HIS A 5 -2.59 -19.44 9.21
CA HIS A 5 -2.77 -18.02 9.48
C HIS A 5 -3.12 -17.29 8.16
N PRO A 6 -4.34 -16.78 7.98
CA PRO A 6 -4.66 -15.92 6.84
C PRO A 6 -3.81 -14.64 6.94
N ARG A 7 -2.95 -14.44 5.93
CA ARG A 7 -1.99 -13.32 5.89
C ARG A 7 -2.45 -12.20 4.99
N ARG A 8 -2.10 -11.00 5.46
CA ARG A 8 -2.86 -9.75 5.44
C ARG A 8 -2.18 -8.74 4.50
N LEU A 9 -2.80 -7.59 4.25
CA LEU A 9 -2.09 -6.33 4.00
C LEU A 9 -1.16 -6.07 5.20
N SER A 10 0.03 -6.64 5.15
CA SER A 10 1.03 -6.74 6.21
C SER A 10 2.38 -7.11 5.58
N SER A 11 3.49 -6.69 6.19
CA SER A 11 4.82 -7.20 5.86
C SER A 11 5.13 -8.44 6.69
N CYS A 12 5.78 -9.45 6.13
CA CYS A 12 6.31 -10.59 6.87
C CYS A 12 7.85 -10.50 6.94
N GLY A 13 8.43 -10.69 8.12
CA GLY A 13 9.87 -10.56 8.33
C GLY A 13 10.36 -9.10 8.30
N ALA A 14 11.68 -8.91 8.15
CA ALA A 14 12.35 -7.61 8.13
C ALA A 14 12.19 -6.82 6.82
N VAL A 15 11.10 -7.05 6.08
CA VAL A 15 10.81 -6.35 4.83
C VAL A 15 10.17 -4.99 5.12
N GLN A 16 10.62 -3.95 4.43
CA GLN A 16 10.10 -2.59 4.51
C GLN A 16 9.93 -1.98 3.12
N PRO A 17 9.09 -0.95 2.97
CA PRO A 17 9.03 -0.17 1.74
C PRO A 17 10.39 0.42 1.36
N ALA A 18 10.61 0.65 0.08
CA ALA A 18 11.81 1.36 -0.37
C ALA A 18 11.83 2.81 0.15
N GLY A 19 13.04 3.33 0.34
CA GLY A 19 13.25 4.70 0.82
C GLY A 19 13.23 4.84 2.33
N SER A 20 12.87 6.05 2.76
CA SER A 20 12.86 6.43 4.18
C SER A 20 11.46 6.79 4.63
N ARG A 21 11.11 6.36 5.84
CA ARG A 21 9.89 6.80 6.52
C ARG A 21 10.06 8.25 6.95
N PHE A 22 9.10 9.12 6.62
CA PHE A 22 9.17 10.53 7.00
C PHE A 22 7.91 11.04 7.71
N ALA A 23 6.81 10.28 7.70
CA ALA A 23 5.58 10.70 8.38
C ALA A 23 4.72 9.51 8.85
N THR A 24 3.71 9.84 9.66
CA THR A 24 2.54 8.98 9.91
C THR A 24 1.27 9.79 9.69
N VAL A 25 0.28 9.21 9.01
CA VAL A 25 -1.00 9.88 8.67
C VAL A 25 -2.19 8.99 8.99
N ARG A 26 -3.34 9.59 9.30
CA ARG A 26 -4.62 8.89 9.46
C ARG A 26 -5.47 9.10 8.21
N ILE A 27 -5.77 8.01 7.50
CA ILE A 27 -6.61 8.00 6.29
C ILE A 27 -7.58 6.82 6.40
N GLY A 28 -8.88 7.07 6.19
CA GLY A 28 -9.90 6.01 6.19
C GLY A 28 -9.98 5.22 7.49
N GLY A 29 -9.85 5.90 8.64
CA GLY A 29 -9.93 5.27 9.97
C GLY A 29 -8.71 4.43 10.38
N ALA A 30 -7.67 4.36 9.55
CA ALA A 30 -6.43 3.65 9.84
C ALA A 30 -5.22 4.58 9.88
N SER A 31 -4.19 4.18 10.61
CA SER A 31 -2.91 4.88 10.66
C SER A 31 -1.92 4.24 9.67
N TRP A 32 -1.18 5.08 8.96
CA TRP A 32 -0.26 4.70 7.88
C TRP A 32 1.08 5.38 8.08
N GLN A 33 2.16 4.61 8.06
CA GLN A 33 3.52 5.16 7.90
C GLN A 33 3.73 5.52 6.44
N VAL A 34 4.22 6.74 6.19
CA VAL A 34 4.49 7.22 4.83
C VAL A 34 5.98 7.12 4.54
N TRP A 35 6.31 6.46 3.44
CA TRP A 35 7.65 6.23 2.93
C TRP A 35 7.74 6.79 1.53
N ALA A 36 8.89 7.37 1.17
CA ALA A 36 9.13 7.82 -0.18
C ALA A 36 10.61 7.71 -0.56
N THR A 37 10.86 7.56 -1.87
CA THR A 37 12.18 7.69 -2.48
C THR A 37 12.06 8.01 -3.96
N ARG A 38 13.15 8.50 -4.56
CA ARG A 38 13.29 8.59 -6.01
C ARG A 38 13.83 7.25 -6.54
N MET A 39 13.11 6.63 -7.46
CA MET A 39 13.57 5.46 -8.22
C MET A 39 14.22 5.93 -9.53
N SER A 40 14.73 5.02 -10.36
CA SER A 40 15.14 5.41 -11.71
C SER A 40 13.91 5.78 -12.55
N GLY A 41 13.76 7.05 -12.92
CA GLY A 41 12.66 7.52 -13.79
C GLY A 41 11.36 7.95 -13.10
N TRP A 42 11.00 7.39 -11.92
CA TRP A 42 9.76 7.73 -11.21
C TRP A 42 9.90 7.95 -9.68
N ASN A 43 8.85 8.53 -9.05
CA ASN A 43 8.75 8.69 -7.59
C ASN A 43 8.05 7.49 -6.96
N TYR A 44 8.66 6.85 -5.96
CA TYR A 44 8.03 5.81 -5.16
C TYR A 44 7.43 6.40 -3.89
N VAL A 45 6.16 6.08 -3.61
CA VAL A 45 5.46 6.45 -2.37
C VAL A 45 4.74 5.22 -1.85
N ALA A 46 4.91 4.93 -0.56
CA ALA A 46 4.24 3.81 0.09
C ALA A 46 3.56 4.23 1.39
N TYR A 47 2.32 3.76 1.54
CA TYR A 47 1.53 3.86 2.76
C TYR A 47 1.49 2.50 3.43
N ARG A 48 2.32 2.32 4.46
CA ARG A 48 2.35 1.07 5.24
C ARG A 48 1.41 1.19 6.43
N ARG A 49 0.33 0.41 6.43
CA ARG A 49 -0.63 0.37 7.56
C ARG A 49 0.10 -0.07 8.83
N THR A 50 -0.12 0.64 9.93
CA THR A 50 0.54 0.32 11.22
C THR A 50 0.00 -0.96 11.85
N ARG A 51 -1.22 -1.36 11.51
CA ARG A 51 -1.86 -2.63 11.92
C ARG A 51 -2.34 -3.39 10.69
N GLY A 52 -1.90 -4.64 10.53
CA GLY A 52 -2.24 -5.44 9.35
C GLY A 52 -3.72 -5.84 9.28
N THR A 53 -4.28 -5.93 8.08
CA THR A 53 -5.68 -6.34 7.83
C THR A 53 -5.79 -7.36 6.69
N ALA A 54 -6.73 -8.30 6.76
CA ALA A 54 -6.97 -9.28 5.69
C ALA A 54 -7.85 -8.74 4.56
N SER A 55 -8.61 -7.67 4.82
CA SER A 55 -9.50 -7.07 3.84
C SER A 55 -9.65 -5.57 4.07
N VAL A 56 -10.05 -4.87 3.01
CA VAL A 56 -10.55 -3.50 3.04
C VAL A 56 -11.82 -3.44 2.20
N ARG A 57 -12.76 -2.58 2.56
CA ARG A 57 -13.97 -2.32 1.79
C ARG A 57 -14.07 -0.81 1.58
N ALA A 58 -14.38 -0.39 0.36
CA ALA A 58 -14.51 1.02 -0.02
C ALA A 58 -13.32 1.90 0.47
N LEU A 59 -12.09 1.39 0.33
CA LEU A 59 -10.90 2.17 0.67
C LEU A 59 -10.81 3.37 -0.27
N ASN A 60 -10.90 4.58 0.27
CA ASN A 60 -10.87 5.80 -0.52
C ASN A 60 -9.45 6.07 -1.06
N ILE A 61 -9.13 5.54 -2.24
CA ILE A 61 -7.83 5.71 -2.90
C ILE A 61 -7.54 7.19 -3.21
N ARG A 62 -8.57 7.99 -3.53
CA ARG A 62 -8.42 9.43 -3.79
C ARG A 62 -7.80 10.16 -2.58
N ALA A 63 -8.12 9.75 -1.35
CA ALA A 63 -7.53 10.35 -0.15
C ALA A 63 -6.01 10.12 -0.04
N PHE A 64 -5.51 8.95 -0.47
CA PHE A 64 -4.07 8.67 -0.52
C PHE A 64 -3.38 9.47 -1.63
N LEU A 65 -4.01 9.59 -2.81
CA LEU A 65 -3.49 10.41 -3.90
C LEU A 65 -3.39 11.88 -3.50
N ASN A 66 -4.44 12.42 -2.86
CA ASN A 66 -4.44 13.80 -2.36
C ASN A 66 -3.34 14.04 -1.32
N ASP A 67 -3.14 13.11 -0.39
CA ASP A 67 -2.05 13.19 0.59
C ASP A 67 -0.68 13.15 -0.11
N SER A 68 -0.48 12.29 -1.12
CA SER A 68 0.76 12.23 -1.90
C SER A 68 1.03 13.51 -2.70
N VAL A 69 -0.02 14.13 -3.26
CA VAL A 69 0.06 15.42 -3.94
C VAL A 69 0.41 16.54 -2.96
N ALA A 70 -0.25 16.60 -1.80
CA ALA A 70 0.05 17.58 -0.76
C ALA A 70 1.50 17.47 -0.24
N ARG A 71 2.10 16.28 -0.32
CA ARG A 71 3.50 16.01 0.02
C ARG A 71 4.48 16.20 -1.15
N GLY A 72 4.00 16.60 -2.33
CA GLY A 72 4.81 16.87 -3.51
C GLY A 72 5.40 15.63 -4.21
N SER A 73 5.03 14.42 -3.77
CA SER A 73 5.54 13.18 -4.39
C SER A 73 4.77 12.80 -5.66
N THR A 74 3.54 13.29 -5.80
CA THR A 74 2.69 13.18 -7.00
C THR A 74 2.30 14.58 -7.47
N LYS A 75 2.11 14.79 -8.77
CA LYS A 75 1.58 16.06 -9.29
C LYS A 75 0.10 15.92 -9.62
N ALA A 76 -0.70 16.94 -9.31
CA ALA A 76 -2.15 16.93 -9.54
C ALA A 76 -2.55 16.72 -11.01
N GLY A 77 -1.70 17.15 -11.96
CA GLY A 77 -1.93 16.95 -13.40
C GLY A 77 -1.49 15.59 -13.95
N TRP A 78 -1.08 14.63 -13.10
CA TRP A 78 -0.73 13.28 -13.55
C TRP A 78 -1.97 12.41 -13.71
N TYR A 79 -1.91 11.46 -14.65
CA TYR A 79 -2.98 10.51 -14.93
C TYR A 79 -2.84 9.25 -14.07
N LEU A 80 -3.96 8.72 -13.57
CA LEU A 80 -4.03 7.38 -13.02
C LEU A 80 -4.07 6.36 -14.16
N ILE A 81 -3.03 5.54 -14.29
CA ILE A 81 -2.91 4.58 -15.39
C ILE A 81 -3.35 3.15 -15.02
N GLY A 82 -3.55 2.87 -13.73
CA GLY A 82 -3.99 1.54 -13.29
C GLY A 82 -4.09 1.42 -11.77
N ALA A 83 -4.83 0.41 -11.34
CA ALA A 83 -4.93 -0.01 -9.95
C ALA A 83 -4.70 -1.53 -9.88
N GLN A 84 -3.83 -1.96 -8.97
CA GLN A 84 -3.42 -3.35 -8.80
C GLN A 84 -3.49 -3.75 -7.33
N ALA A 85 -3.72 -5.03 -7.07
CA ALA A 85 -3.65 -5.60 -5.72
C ALA A 85 -3.07 -7.01 -5.79
N GLY A 86 -2.07 -7.29 -4.95
CA GLY A 86 -1.34 -8.55 -4.93
C GLY A 86 -0.34 -8.63 -3.79
N PHE A 87 0.69 -9.44 -3.97
CA PHE A 87 1.73 -9.71 -2.98
C PHE A 87 3.12 -9.46 -3.58
N GLU A 88 3.99 -8.79 -2.83
CA GLU A 88 5.43 -8.71 -3.12
C GLU A 88 6.14 -9.84 -2.35
N ILE A 89 6.55 -10.89 -3.06
CA ILE A 89 7.06 -12.13 -2.44
C ILE A 89 8.59 -12.15 -2.47
N TRP A 90 9.20 -12.16 -1.28
CA TRP A 90 10.67 -12.25 -1.13
C TRP A 90 11.15 -13.67 -0.80
N LYS A 91 10.34 -14.45 -0.07
CA LYS A 91 10.60 -15.86 0.27
C LYS A 91 9.29 -16.58 0.58
N GLY A 92 9.09 -17.78 0.05
CA GLY A 92 7.88 -18.58 0.25
C GLY A 92 6.71 -18.12 -0.65
N GLY A 93 5.51 -18.00 -0.09
CA GLY A 93 4.32 -17.46 -0.80
C GLY A 93 3.24 -18.47 -1.16
N LYS A 94 3.50 -19.78 -1.01
CA LYS A 94 2.49 -20.82 -1.20
C LYS A 94 1.29 -20.57 -0.29
N GLY A 95 0.08 -20.58 -0.86
CA GLY A 95 -1.18 -20.36 -0.16
C GLY A 95 -1.64 -18.90 -0.07
N LEU A 96 -0.85 -17.93 -0.56
CA LEU A 96 -1.34 -16.56 -0.74
C LEU A 96 -2.32 -16.50 -1.91
N GLY A 97 -3.39 -15.72 -1.76
CA GLY A 97 -4.39 -15.54 -2.81
C GLY A 97 -5.22 -14.28 -2.60
N THR A 98 -5.50 -13.58 -3.70
CA THR A 98 -6.49 -12.49 -3.74
C THR A 98 -7.84 -13.11 -4.07
N ARG A 99 -8.77 -13.10 -3.11
CA ARG A 99 -10.12 -13.69 -3.30
C ARG A 99 -11.06 -12.79 -4.09
N SER A 100 -10.91 -11.48 -3.96
CA SER A 100 -11.76 -10.49 -4.63
C SER A 100 -11.00 -9.18 -4.78
N PHE A 101 -11.17 -8.51 -5.92
CA PHE A 101 -10.67 -7.16 -6.16
C PHE A 101 -11.71 -6.36 -6.95
N SER A 102 -11.94 -5.13 -6.53
CA SER A 102 -12.78 -4.17 -7.24
C SER A 102 -12.16 -2.78 -7.09
N PHE A 103 -12.09 -2.05 -8.18
CA PHE A 103 -11.64 -0.66 -8.20
C PHE A 103 -12.61 0.18 -9.03
N SER A 104 -12.93 1.37 -8.56
CA SER A 104 -13.72 2.36 -9.29
C SER A 104 -13.00 3.69 -9.21
N ALA A 105 -12.76 4.28 -10.39
CA ALA A 105 -12.36 5.66 -10.56
C ALA A 105 -13.57 6.42 -11.13
N SER A 106 -14.24 7.15 -10.24
CA SER A 106 -15.33 8.08 -10.54
C SER A 106 -15.04 9.41 -9.85
#